data_AF-T1FJL3-F1
#
_entry.id   AF-T1FJL3-F1
#
_cell.length_a   1.000
_cell.length_b   1.000
_cell.length_c   1.000
_cell.angle_alpha   90.00
_cell.angle_beta   90.00
_cell.angle_gamma   90.00
#
_symmetry.space_group_name_H-M   'P 1'
#
loop_
_entity.id
_entity.type
_entity.pdbx_description
1 polymer ?
#
loop_
_entity_poly.entity_id
_entity_poly.type
_entity_poly.pdbx_seq_one_letter_code
_entity_poly.pdbx_strand_id
1 'polypeptide(L)'
;MSFNVLCVYSNDSYSDTCQHIIAYKSRKDIRTNTNRHTVATGCQMKDLAILMDTSGSFATGQQISPFRAMRRFAKNLIGRLDSGWDSEALVHFSEKAEVVFNFTTFSTKEEMYQAIDNILQFNENTDIAMGLRCSRCNSGYNLDNNGNCVAQCNVPNCQQCQALNRCSQCNSGYSLDSNGLCVPQCIVPNCQQCQTPNKCSQCNGGYNLDSNGNCVSQCNIPNCQQCQSPDRCSQCRSGYSLDANGNCVVQCNVANCFLCNTPNVCAVCNTGFTLNIQNNRCDVVNSYFQCKQHSATFQIVKPVRHPTDVLNVTV
;
A
#
# COMPACT_ATOMS: atom_id res chain seq x y z
N MET A 1 -37.98 17.31 -23.57
CA MET A 1 -39.23 16.75 -23.03
C MET A 1 -39.09 16.59 -21.52
N SER A 2 -40.02 17.17 -20.77
CA SER A 2 -40.00 17.31 -19.31
C SER A 2 -40.26 15.97 -18.62
N PHE A 3 -39.45 15.63 -17.62
CA PHE A 3 -39.72 14.52 -16.70
C PHE A 3 -40.29 15.10 -15.40
N ASN A 4 -41.57 14.85 -15.16
CA ASN A 4 -42.24 15.08 -13.88
C ASN A 4 -42.75 13.71 -13.42
N VAL A 5 -42.28 13.22 -12.27
CA VAL A 5 -43.02 12.17 -11.55
C VAL A 5 -43.81 12.87 -10.45
N LEU A 6 -45.13 12.89 -10.66
CA LEU A 6 -46.21 13.47 -9.86
C LEU A 6 -47.33 12.41 -9.94
N CYS A 7 -48.07 11.98 -8.90
CA CYS A 7 -48.48 12.60 -7.62
C CYS A 7 -48.33 11.56 -6.47
N VAL A 8 -48.12 11.90 -5.19
CA VAL A 8 -48.74 12.86 -4.24
C VAL A 8 -50.21 12.56 -3.86
N TYR A 9 -50.35 12.12 -2.60
CA TYR A 9 -51.38 12.25 -1.55
C TYR A 9 -52.91 12.32 -1.78
N SER A 10 -53.58 11.78 -0.76
CA SER A 10 -55.00 11.84 -0.44
C SER A 10 -55.53 13.27 -0.24
N ASN A 11 -56.76 13.54 -0.71
CA ASN A 11 -57.92 13.66 0.16
C ASN A 11 -59.23 13.75 -0.64
N ASP A 12 -60.25 13.14 -0.04
CA ASP A 12 -61.69 13.26 -0.23
C ASP A 12 -62.42 12.49 -1.33
N SER A 13 -63.28 11.61 -0.81
CA SER A 13 -64.68 11.40 -1.19
C SER A 13 -64.96 10.83 -2.59
N TYR A 14 -65.27 9.53 -2.60
CA TYR A 14 -65.92 8.79 -3.68
C TYR A 14 -65.05 8.50 -4.94
N SER A 15 -64.48 7.30 -4.92
CA SER A 15 -63.93 6.50 -6.05
C SER A 15 -62.95 7.18 -7.02
N ASP A 16 -61.65 6.89 -6.86
CA ASP A 16 -60.71 6.53 -7.94
C ASP A 16 -59.29 6.33 -7.34
N THR A 17 -58.83 5.07 -7.28
CA THR A 17 -57.59 4.67 -6.60
C THR A 17 -56.36 4.71 -7.51
N CYS A 18 -55.57 5.78 -7.42
CA CYS A 18 -54.15 5.75 -7.77
C CYS A 18 -53.34 6.00 -6.50
N GLN A 19 -52.83 4.95 -5.87
CA GLN A 19 -51.98 5.08 -4.68
C GLN A 19 -50.60 4.49 -4.94
N HIS A 20 -49.76 5.41 -5.40
CA HIS A 20 -48.32 5.56 -5.19
C HIS A 20 -47.38 4.53 -5.80
N ILE A 21 -46.90 4.89 -7.01
CA ILE A 21 -45.63 4.44 -7.57
C ILE A 21 -44.67 5.62 -7.52
N ILE A 22 -43.62 5.51 -6.70
CA ILE A 22 -42.54 6.50 -6.67
C ILE A 22 -41.53 6.07 -7.74
N ALA A 23 -41.57 6.74 -8.89
CA ALA A 23 -40.50 6.66 -9.89
C ALA A 23 -39.50 7.78 -9.62
N TYR A 24 -38.27 7.43 -9.25
CA TYR A 24 -37.18 8.40 -9.10
C TYR A 24 -36.32 8.43 -10.36
N LYS A 25 -36.02 9.64 -10.86
CA LYS A 25 -35.02 9.86 -11.92
C LYS A 25 -33.90 10.73 -11.36
N SER A 26 -32.68 10.19 -11.28
CA SER A 26 -31.49 10.96 -10.91
C SER A 26 -31.04 11.84 -12.07
N ARG A 27 -30.73 13.13 -11.81
CA ARG A 27 -30.19 14.09 -12.77
C ARG A 27 -28.72 14.31 -12.45
N LYS A 28 -27.81 14.12 -13.41
CA LYS A 28 -26.43 14.62 -13.32
C LYS A 28 -26.32 15.84 -14.23
N ASP A 29 -26.52 17.04 -13.66
CA ASP A 29 -26.45 18.31 -14.40
C ASP A 29 -25.03 18.54 -14.95
N ILE A 30 -24.90 18.62 -16.28
CA ILE A 30 -23.76 19.29 -16.93
C ILE A 30 -24.24 20.70 -17.28
N ARG A 31 -23.70 21.71 -16.58
CA ARG A 31 -23.86 23.12 -16.95
C ARG A 31 -23.22 23.32 -18.32
N THR A 32 -24.02 23.63 -19.34
CA THR A 32 -23.50 24.14 -20.61
C THR A 32 -23.56 25.67 -20.57
N ASN A 33 -22.39 26.28 -20.64
CA ASN A 33 -22.24 27.71 -20.84
C ASN A 33 -22.69 28.03 -22.28
N THR A 34 -23.37 29.15 -22.44
CA THR A 34 -23.97 29.61 -23.70
C THR A 34 -22.93 29.86 -24.79
N ASN A 35 -23.37 29.67 -26.04
CA ASN A 35 -22.71 29.96 -27.32
C ASN A 35 -21.93 28.80 -27.97
N ARG A 36 -22.66 27.85 -28.57
CA ARG A 36 -22.48 27.41 -29.97
C ARG A 36 -23.49 26.32 -30.31
N HIS A 37 -24.03 26.38 -31.53
CA HIS A 37 -24.78 25.29 -32.15
C HIS A 37 -23.93 24.02 -32.16
N THR A 38 -24.27 23.08 -31.29
CA THR A 38 -23.85 21.68 -31.37
C THR A 38 -25.05 20.85 -30.95
N VAL A 39 -25.53 20.01 -31.87
CA VAL A 39 -26.54 19.00 -31.59
C VAL A 39 -26.01 18.15 -30.42
N ALA A 40 -26.70 18.19 -29.28
CA ALA A 40 -26.35 17.37 -28.13
C ALA A 40 -26.71 15.89 -28.43
N THR A 41 -25.83 15.18 -29.11
CA THR A 41 -25.82 13.72 -29.11
C THR A 41 -25.26 13.24 -27.77
N GLY A 42 -26.15 12.86 -26.86
CA GLY A 42 -25.80 12.26 -25.59
C GLY A 42 -27.04 11.95 -24.77
N CYS A 43 -27.79 10.90 -25.13
CA CYS A 43 -28.79 10.35 -24.24
C CYS A 43 -28.02 9.70 -23.06
N GLN A 44 -28.05 10.31 -21.88
CA GLN A 44 -27.49 9.69 -20.67
C GLN A 44 -28.35 8.48 -20.28
N MET A 45 -27.69 7.39 -19.92
CA MET A 45 -28.31 6.21 -19.32
C MET A 45 -29.16 6.61 -18.10
N LYS A 46 -30.41 6.12 -18.02
CA LYS A 46 -31.34 6.48 -16.94
C LYS A 46 -31.62 5.28 -16.05
N ASP A 47 -31.47 5.47 -14.75
CA ASP A 47 -31.91 4.49 -13.77
C ASP A 47 -33.35 4.81 -13.33
N LEU A 48 -34.27 3.87 -13.50
CA LEU A 48 -35.64 3.92 -13.00
C LEU A 48 -35.85 2.87 -11.92
N ALA A 49 -36.08 3.30 -10.68
CA ALA A 49 -36.60 2.41 -9.62
C ALA A 49 -38.11 2.63 -9.44
N ILE A 50 -38.87 1.53 -9.38
CA ILE A 50 -40.31 1.49 -9.11
C ILE A 50 -40.51 0.97 -7.69
N LEU A 51 -41.14 1.77 -6.83
CA LEU A 51 -41.61 1.32 -5.52
C LEU A 51 -43.12 1.03 -5.59
N MET A 52 -43.51 -0.24 -5.40
CA MET A 52 -44.88 -0.74 -5.58
C MET A 52 -45.53 -1.13 -4.23
N ASP A 53 -46.60 -0.46 -3.84
CA ASP A 53 -47.38 -0.85 -2.67
C ASP A 53 -48.17 -2.16 -2.93
N THR A 54 -48.07 -3.11 -2.01
CA THR A 54 -48.73 -4.43 -2.07
C THR A 54 -49.45 -4.78 -0.76
N SER A 55 -49.81 -3.76 0.02
CA SER A 55 -50.61 -3.86 1.25
C SER A 55 -52.05 -4.37 0.99
N GLY A 56 -52.77 -4.72 2.06
CA GLY A 56 -54.10 -5.34 2.05
C GLY A 56 -55.27 -4.36 1.93
N SER A 57 -54.99 -3.05 1.90
CA SER A 57 -55.98 -1.95 1.82
C SER A 57 -56.91 -1.99 0.60
N PHE A 58 -56.75 -2.98 -0.29
CA PHE A 58 -57.26 -3.01 -1.67
C PHE A 58 -58.20 -4.19 -1.99
N ALA A 59 -58.64 -4.96 -0.99
CA ALA A 59 -59.52 -6.13 -1.19
C ALA A 59 -61.01 -5.74 -1.15
N THR A 60 -61.52 -5.05 -2.18
CA THR A 60 -62.97 -4.80 -2.31
C THR A 60 -63.46 -5.07 -3.74
N GLY A 61 -64.13 -6.21 -3.93
CA GLY A 61 -65.26 -6.45 -4.84
C GLY A 61 -65.20 -6.09 -6.33
N GLN A 62 -64.13 -5.50 -6.87
CA GLN A 62 -64.06 -5.02 -8.26
C GLN A 62 -63.40 -6.02 -9.22
N GLN A 63 -63.87 -6.00 -10.46
CA GLN A 63 -63.51 -6.90 -11.59
C GLN A 63 -62.01 -6.94 -11.95
N ILE A 64 -61.23 -5.95 -11.50
CA ILE A 64 -59.76 -5.91 -11.60
C ILE A 64 -59.25 -5.52 -10.21
N SER A 65 -58.48 -6.39 -9.55
CA SER A 65 -57.86 -6.02 -8.27
C SER A 65 -56.90 -4.84 -8.52
N PRO A 66 -56.89 -3.79 -7.66
CA PRO A 66 -55.95 -2.67 -7.78
C PRO A 66 -54.49 -3.13 -7.92
N PHE A 67 -54.12 -4.21 -7.25
CA PHE A 67 -52.83 -4.87 -7.40
C PHE A 67 -52.53 -5.33 -8.85
N ARG A 68 -53.51 -5.91 -9.55
CA ARG A 68 -53.38 -6.27 -10.98
C ARG A 68 -53.19 -5.03 -11.85
N ALA A 69 -53.86 -3.92 -11.52
CA ALA A 69 -53.68 -2.65 -12.23
C ALA A 69 -52.27 -2.07 -12.02
N MET A 70 -51.73 -2.14 -10.79
CA MET A 70 -50.37 -1.69 -10.47
C MET A 70 -49.30 -2.51 -11.21
N ARG A 71 -49.44 -3.85 -11.26
CA ARG A 71 -48.57 -4.71 -12.07
C ARG A 71 -48.61 -4.35 -13.56
N ARG A 72 -49.81 -4.10 -14.10
CA ARG A 72 -49.96 -3.65 -15.50
C ARG A 72 -49.29 -2.29 -15.73
N PHE A 73 -49.45 -1.34 -14.80
CA PHE A 73 -48.81 -0.04 -14.89
C PHE A 73 -47.28 -0.15 -14.90
N ALA A 74 -46.70 -0.95 -13.99
CA ALA A 74 -45.25 -1.14 -13.93
C ALA A 74 -44.70 -1.70 -15.26
N LYS A 75 -45.35 -2.72 -15.83
CA LYS A 75 -44.98 -3.27 -17.15
C LYS A 75 -45.10 -2.24 -18.26
N ASN A 76 -46.17 -1.45 -18.28
CA ASN A 76 -46.37 -0.38 -19.26
C ASN A 76 -45.30 0.72 -19.15
N LEU A 77 -44.87 1.06 -17.93
CA LEU A 77 -43.83 2.05 -17.70
C LEU A 77 -42.47 1.55 -18.21
N ILE A 78 -42.07 0.33 -17.82
CA ILE A 78 -40.83 -0.32 -18.29
C ILE A 78 -40.85 -0.49 -19.82
N GLY A 79 -42.01 -0.84 -20.40
CA GLY A 79 -42.16 -0.98 -21.85
C GLY A 79 -41.83 0.27 -22.64
N ARG A 80 -41.98 1.45 -22.05
CA ARG A 80 -41.70 2.75 -22.68
C ARG A 80 -40.23 3.19 -22.57
N LEU A 81 -39.39 2.48 -21.81
CA LEU A 81 -37.96 2.77 -21.69
C LEU A 81 -37.17 2.17 -22.84
N ASP A 82 -36.04 2.78 -23.19
CA ASP A 82 -35.19 2.33 -24.31
C ASP A 82 -34.33 1.15 -23.86
N SER A 83 -34.59 -0.03 -24.46
CA SER A 83 -33.83 -1.25 -24.18
C SER A 83 -32.36 -1.08 -24.58
N GLY A 84 -31.45 -1.16 -23.60
CA GLY A 84 -30.00 -1.11 -23.79
C GLY A 84 -29.28 0.13 -23.25
N TRP A 85 -30.03 1.17 -22.82
CA TRP A 85 -29.45 2.39 -22.23
C TRP A 85 -30.05 2.75 -20.88
N ASP A 86 -31.27 2.31 -20.58
CA ASP A 86 -31.93 2.55 -19.30
C ASP A 86 -31.82 1.29 -18.43
N SER A 87 -31.66 1.47 -17.11
CA SER A 87 -31.62 0.38 -16.12
C SER A 87 -32.85 0.46 -15.23
N GLU A 88 -33.52 -0.67 -14.99
CA GLU A 88 -34.75 -0.73 -14.22
C GLU A 88 -34.62 -1.56 -12.94
N ALA A 89 -35.24 -1.09 -11.86
CA ALA A 89 -35.38 -1.82 -10.62
C ALA A 89 -36.83 -1.74 -10.12
N LEU A 90 -37.29 -2.77 -9.41
CA LEU A 90 -38.60 -2.79 -8.80
C LEU A 90 -38.53 -3.42 -7.41
N VAL A 91 -39.04 -2.67 -6.43
CA VAL A 91 -39.24 -3.11 -5.05
C VAL A 91 -40.73 -3.05 -4.78
N HIS A 92 -41.27 -4.10 -4.17
CA HIS A 92 -42.65 -4.07 -3.67
C HIS A 92 -42.68 -4.15 -2.15
N PHE A 93 -43.64 -3.48 -1.52
CA PHE A 93 -43.65 -3.32 -0.06
C PHE A 93 -45.07 -3.40 0.56
N SER A 94 -45.11 -3.67 1.85
CA SER A 94 -46.22 -3.61 2.81
C SER A 94 -45.62 -3.19 4.17
N GLU A 95 -45.80 -3.95 5.25
CA GLU A 95 -44.98 -3.91 6.48
C GLU A 95 -43.55 -4.45 6.26
N LYS A 96 -43.35 -5.24 5.20
CA LYS A 96 -42.03 -5.70 4.73
C LYS A 96 -41.80 -5.21 3.30
N ALA A 97 -40.57 -5.30 2.80
CA ALA A 97 -40.26 -4.97 1.42
C ALA A 97 -39.33 -6.00 0.79
N GLU A 98 -39.58 -6.32 -0.47
CA GLU A 98 -38.83 -7.30 -1.24
C GLU A 98 -38.41 -6.70 -2.59
N VAL A 99 -37.15 -6.94 -2.96
CA VAL A 99 -36.61 -6.56 -4.27
C VAL A 99 -37.08 -7.61 -5.28
N VAL A 100 -37.93 -7.20 -6.22
CA VAL A 100 -38.37 -8.09 -7.31
C VAL A 100 -37.25 -8.24 -8.34
N PHE A 101 -36.58 -7.13 -8.68
CA PHE A 101 -35.33 -7.11 -9.42
C PHE A 101 -34.57 -5.80 -9.17
N ASN A 102 -33.25 -5.86 -9.22
CA ASN A 102 -32.35 -4.70 -9.22
C ASN A 102 -31.93 -4.35 -10.65
N PHE A 103 -31.19 -3.24 -10.82
CA PHE A 103 -30.72 -2.70 -12.09
C PHE A 103 -29.86 -3.66 -12.95
N THR A 104 -29.44 -4.79 -12.41
CA THR A 104 -28.57 -5.79 -13.06
C THR A 104 -29.18 -7.19 -13.10
N THR A 105 -30.37 -7.40 -12.49
CA THR A 105 -30.97 -8.74 -12.39
C THR A 105 -31.39 -9.31 -13.74
N PHE A 106 -31.97 -8.47 -14.60
CA PHE A 106 -32.47 -8.88 -15.91
C PHE A 106 -31.98 -7.94 -17.00
N SER A 107 -31.80 -8.50 -18.20
CA SER A 107 -31.35 -7.76 -19.38
C SER A 107 -32.44 -7.59 -20.44
N THR A 108 -33.54 -8.33 -20.31
CA THR A 108 -34.66 -8.31 -21.25
C THR A 108 -35.96 -7.86 -20.58
N LYS A 109 -36.83 -7.20 -21.34
CA LYS A 109 -38.16 -6.76 -20.84
C LYS A 109 -39.05 -7.95 -20.53
N GLU A 110 -38.92 -9.04 -21.30
CA GLU A 110 -39.66 -10.28 -21.11
C GLU A 110 -39.44 -10.88 -19.71
N GLU A 111 -38.18 -10.96 -19.27
CA GLU A 111 -37.83 -11.44 -17.93
C GLU A 111 -38.40 -10.53 -16.84
N MET A 112 -38.27 -9.20 -17.01
CA MET A 112 -38.84 -8.22 -16.08
C MET A 112 -40.37 -8.35 -15.99
N TYR A 113 -41.05 -8.57 -17.12
CA TYR A 113 -42.51 -8.76 -17.16
C TYR A 113 -42.93 -10.03 -16.45
N GLN A 114 -42.21 -11.13 -16.63
CA GLN A 114 -42.45 -12.39 -15.92
C GLN A 114 -42.23 -12.21 -14.42
N ALA A 115 -41.16 -11.52 -14.01
CA ALA A 115 -40.90 -11.23 -12.60
C ALA A 115 -42.02 -10.40 -11.98
N ILE A 116 -42.47 -9.34 -12.66
CA ILE A 116 -43.65 -8.56 -12.24
C ILE A 116 -44.89 -9.45 -12.16
N ASP A 117 -45.01 -10.40 -13.09
CA ASP A 117 -46.16 -11.28 -13.13
C ASP A 117 -46.19 -12.32 -12.01
N ASN A 118 -45.05 -12.56 -11.36
CA ASN A 118 -44.93 -13.49 -10.25
C ASN A 118 -45.01 -12.81 -8.88
N ILE A 119 -45.11 -11.48 -8.82
CA ILE A 119 -45.30 -10.76 -7.54
C ILE A 119 -46.58 -11.24 -6.88
N LEU A 120 -46.46 -11.65 -5.61
CA LEU A 120 -47.56 -11.97 -4.71
C LEU A 120 -47.86 -10.76 -3.83
N GLN A 121 -49.14 -10.44 -3.66
CA GLN A 121 -49.57 -9.36 -2.79
C GLN A 121 -49.40 -9.77 -1.32
N PHE A 122 -48.82 -8.90 -0.48
CA PHE A 122 -48.58 -9.19 0.93
C PHE A 122 -49.85 -9.11 1.80
N ASN A 123 -50.85 -8.31 1.41
CA ASN A 123 -52.11 -8.17 2.14
C ASN A 123 -51.99 -7.71 3.61
N GLU A 124 -50.88 -7.05 3.95
CA GLU A 124 -50.57 -6.51 5.29
C GLU A 124 -50.78 -4.98 5.34
N ASN A 125 -50.31 -4.29 6.39
CA ASN A 125 -50.34 -2.83 6.46
C ASN A 125 -49.36 -2.16 5.46
N THR A 126 -49.35 -0.84 5.43
CA THR A 126 -48.51 -0.03 4.52
C THR A 126 -47.38 0.67 5.28
N ASP A 127 -46.13 0.25 5.08
CA ASP A 127 -44.92 0.95 5.57
C ASP A 127 -44.04 1.42 4.40
N ILE A 128 -44.29 2.66 3.95
CA ILE A 128 -43.52 3.30 2.87
C ILE A 128 -42.04 3.48 3.28
N ALA A 129 -41.74 3.65 4.57
CA ALA A 129 -40.37 3.82 5.03
C ALA A 129 -39.57 2.53 4.82
N MET A 130 -40.20 1.37 4.99
CA MET A 130 -39.59 0.07 4.67
C MET A 130 -39.25 -0.03 3.19
N GLY A 131 -40.22 0.29 2.31
CA GLY A 131 -40.01 0.30 0.87
C GLY A 131 -38.87 1.23 0.42
N LEU A 132 -38.81 2.44 1.00
CA LEU A 132 -37.74 3.39 0.70
C LEU A 132 -36.36 2.91 1.18
N ARG A 133 -36.28 2.27 2.36
CA ARG A 133 -35.02 1.69 2.88
C ARG A 133 -34.50 0.55 2.00
N CYS A 134 -35.38 -0.30 1.49
CA CYS A 134 -35.00 -1.37 0.57
C CYS A 134 -34.60 -0.84 -0.82
N SER A 135 -35.06 0.34 -1.22
CA SER A 135 -34.74 0.95 -2.52
C SER A 135 -33.38 1.66 -2.57
N ARG A 136 -32.74 1.91 -1.42
CA ARG A 136 -31.46 2.63 -1.34
C ARG A 136 -30.62 2.22 -0.15
N CYS A 137 -29.37 1.91 -0.42
CA CYS A 137 -28.33 1.96 0.61
C CYS A 137 -27.73 3.35 0.70
N ASN A 138 -27.33 3.74 1.91
CA ASN A 138 -26.58 4.98 2.14
C ASN A 138 -25.29 4.98 1.29
N SER A 139 -24.78 6.18 0.96
CA SER A 139 -23.49 6.32 0.27
C SER A 139 -22.41 5.48 0.96
N GLY A 140 -21.73 4.62 0.20
CA GLY A 140 -20.73 3.69 0.72
C GLY A 140 -21.27 2.33 1.20
N TYR A 141 -22.52 1.99 0.87
CA TYR A 141 -23.12 0.67 1.08
C TYR A 141 -23.73 0.14 -0.23
N ASN A 142 -23.65 -1.17 -0.46
CA ASN A 142 -24.27 -1.90 -1.57
C ASN A 142 -25.38 -2.82 -1.03
N LEU A 143 -26.36 -3.15 -1.88
CA LEU A 143 -27.31 -4.22 -1.58
C LEU A 143 -26.63 -5.58 -1.74
N ASP A 144 -26.78 -6.46 -0.75
CA ASP A 144 -26.47 -7.88 -0.88
C ASP A 144 -27.61 -8.64 -1.59
N ASN A 145 -27.41 -9.93 -1.85
CA ASN A 145 -28.41 -10.78 -2.52
C ASN A 145 -29.73 -10.94 -1.74
N ASN A 146 -29.73 -10.59 -0.45
CA ASN A 146 -30.88 -10.72 0.44
C ASN A 146 -31.59 -9.37 0.65
N GLY A 147 -31.16 -8.30 -0.02
CA GLY A 147 -31.76 -6.98 0.12
C GLY A 147 -31.20 -6.15 1.28
N ASN A 148 -30.12 -6.58 1.94
CA ASN A 148 -29.51 -5.82 3.04
C ASN A 148 -28.44 -4.86 2.54
N CYS A 149 -28.32 -3.71 3.21
CA CYS A 149 -27.24 -2.77 2.94
C CYS A 149 -25.95 -3.19 3.65
N VAL A 150 -25.01 -3.72 2.87
CA VAL A 150 -23.66 -4.09 3.32
C VAL A 150 -22.66 -3.01 2.94
N ALA A 151 -21.66 -2.77 3.79
CA ALA A 151 -20.65 -1.75 3.52
C ALA A 151 -19.90 -2.05 2.22
N GLN A 152 -19.70 -1.03 1.38
CA GLN A 152 -18.87 -1.15 0.18
C GLN A 152 -17.43 -1.45 0.58
N CYS A 153 -16.87 -2.51 -0.01
CA CYS A 153 -15.46 -2.83 0.17
C CYS A 153 -14.56 -2.02 -0.75
N ASN A 154 -14.41 -0.74 -0.41
CA ASN A 154 -13.48 0.18 -1.05
C ASN A 154 -12.16 0.33 -0.27
N VAL A 155 -11.97 -0.43 0.82
CA VAL A 155 -10.72 -0.40 1.60
C VAL A 155 -9.63 -1.17 0.83
N PRO A 156 -8.50 -0.55 0.47
CA PRO A 156 -7.43 -1.24 -0.26
C PRO A 156 -6.93 -2.48 0.49
N ASN A 157 -6.70 -3.56 -0.25
CA ASN A 157 -6.22 -4.85 0.27
C ASN A 157 -7.12 -5.49 1.33
N CYS A 158 -8.40 -5.11 1.37
CA CYS A 158 -9.39 -5.70 2.26
C CYS A 158 -10.16 -6.83 1.57
N GLN A 159 -10.22 -8.00 2.22
CA GLN A 159 -10.99 -9.16 1.78
C GLN A 159 -12.45 -9.07 2.26
N GLN A 160 -12.68 -8.60 3.49
CA GLN A 160 -14.02 -8.45 4.07
C GLN A 160 -14.12 -7.16 4.87
N CYS A 161 -15.21 -6.42 4.66
CA CYS A 161 -15.41 -5.14 5.34
C CYS A 161 -16.34 -5.30 6.53
N GLN A 162 -15.93 -4.68 7.63
CA GLN A 162 -16.75 -4.60 8.83
C GLN A 162 -17.76 -3.46 8.72
N ALA A 163 -17.31 -2.32 8.21
CA ALA A 163 -18.09 -1.09 8.09
C ALA A 163 -17.52 -0.21 6.97
N LEU A 164 -18.17 0.93 6.74
CA LEU A 164 -17.68 1.94 5.82
C LEU A 164 -16.26 2.36 6.21
N ASN A 165 -15.33 2.24 5.25
CA ASN A 165 -13.89 2.49 5.44
C ASN A 165 -13.19 1.61 6.50
N ARG A 166 -13.77 0.48 6.94
CA ARG A 166 -13.15 -0.42 7.93
C ARG A 166 -13.19 -1.87 7.48
N CYS A 167 -12.05 -2.53 7.57
CA CYS A 167 -11.85 -3.92 7.22
C CYS A 167 -11.97 -4.83 8.45
N SER A 168 -12.56 -6.02 8.27
CA SER A 168 -12.54 -7.11 9.27
C SER A 168 -11.55 -8.21 8.91
N GLN A 169 -11.19 -8.34 7.62
CA GLN A 169 -10.24 -9.34 7.15
C GLN A 169 -9.44 -8.80 5.97
N CYS A 170 -8.12 -8.77 6.10
CA CYS A 170 -7.22 -8.32 5.04
C CYS A 170 -6.83 -9.45 4.09
N ASN A 171 -6.43 -9.09 2.86
CA ASN A 171 -5.81 -10.01 1.91
C ASN A 171 -4.49 -10.58 2.48
N SER A 172 -4.06 -11.72 1.94
CA SER A 172 -2.80 -12.35 2.33
C SER A 172 -1.62 -11.38 2.23
N GLY A 173 -0.76 -11.38 3.27
CA GLY A 173 0.36 -10.45 3.41
C GLY A 173 0.01 -9.10 4.05
N TYR A 174 -1.25 -8.84 4.42
CA TYR A 174 -1.67 -7.61 5.10
C TYR A 174 -2.29 -7.92 6.47
N SER A 175 -2.14 -6.99 7.40
CA SER A 175 -2.69 -7.06 8.75
C SER A 175 -3.53 -5.82 9.08
N LEU A 176 -4.52 -5.98 9.95
CA LEU A 176 -5.32 -4.87 10.45
C LEU A 176 -4.50 -3.97 11.38
N ASP A 177 -4.54 -2.67 11.13
CA ASP A 177 -4.09 -1.66 12.09
C ASP A 177 -5.18 -1.36 13.14
N SER A 178 -4.88 -0.46 14.08
CA SER A 178 -5.83 -0.02 15.12
C SER A 178 -7.07 0.70 14.57
N ASN A 179 -7.01 1.24 13.36
CA ASN A 179 -8.13 1.92 12.70
C ASN A 179 -9.00 0.94 11.89
N GLY A 180 -8.56 -0.31 11.72
CA GLY A 180 -9.21 -1.30 10.88
C GLY A 180 -8.86 -1.14 9.40
N LEU A 181 -7.69 -0.59 9.08
CA LEU A 181 -7.13 -0.54 7.72
C LEU A 181 -6.13 -1.68 7.52
N CYS A 182 -6.01 -2.14 6.27
CA CYS A 182 -5.05 -3.19 5.92
C CYS A 182 -3.69 -2.60 5.59
N VAL A 183 -2.74 -2.79 6.51
CA VAL A 183 -1.35 -2.38 6.33
C VAL A 183 -0.47 -3.58 5.96
N PRO A 184 0.59 -3.40 5.15
CA PRO A 184 1.48 -4.49 4.78
C PRO A 184 2.11 -5.16 6.00
N GLN A 185 2.09 -6.48 6.06
CA GLN A 185 2.87 -7.22 7.05
C GLN A 185 4.34 -7.07 6.72
N CYS A 186 5.10 -6.52 7.65
CA CYS A 186 6.49 -6.20 7.42
C CYS A 186 7.39 -7.37 7.83
N ILE A 187 7.51 -8.36 6.94
CA ILE A 187 8.27 -9.60 7.17
C ILE A 187 9.69 -9.55 6.58
N VAL A 188 10.03 -8.48 5.86
CA VAL A 188 11.38 -8.30 5.28
C VAL A 188 12.39 -8.15 6.43
N PRO A 189 13.43 -9.00 6.51
CA PRO A 189 14.43 -8.93 7.58
C PRO A 189 15.10 -7.55 7.67
N ASN A 190 15.28 -7.06 8.89
CA ASN A 190 15.90 -5.74 9.18
C ASN A 190 15.17 -4.54 8.56
N CYS A 191 13.90 -4.70 8.20
CA CYS A 191 13.07 -3.62 7.69
C CYS A 191 12.30 -2.91 8.81
N GLN A 192 12.36 -1.59 8.83
CA GLN A 192 11.61 -0.74 9.75
C GLN A 192 10.20 -0.45 9.22
N GLN A 193 10.07 -0.22 7.90
CA GLN A 193 8.79 0.10 7.25
C GLN A 193 8.69 -0.57 5.89
N CYS A 194 7.54 -1.17 5.60
CA CYS A 194 7.29 -1.86 4.33
C CYS A 194 6.35 -1.07 3.44
N GLN A 195 6.72 -0.98 2.15
CA GLN A 195 5.87 -0.46 1.10
C GLN A 195 4.78 -1.49 0.70
N THR A 196 5.19 -2.75 0.58
CA THR A 196 4.33 -3.90 0.31
C THR A 196 4.81 -5.08 1.16
N PRO A 197 4.06 -6.19 1.29
CA PRO A 197 4.40 -7.26 2.23
C PRO A 197 5.82 -7.83 2.04
N ASN A 198 6.36 -7.73 0.83
CA ASN A 198 7.67 -8.25 0.45
C ASN A 198 8.67 -7.15 0.03
N LYS A 199 8.37 -5.86 0.25
CA LYS A 199 9.28 -4.76 -0.11
C LYS A 199 9.39 -3.76 1.02
N CYS A 200 10.61 -3.54 1.46
CA CYS A 200 10.96 -2.51 2.42
C CYS A 200 11.01 -1.12 1.77
N SER A 201 10.57 -0.10 2.49
CA SER A 201 10.78 1.32 2.15
C SER A 201 11.80 1.99 3.06
N GLN A 202 12.01 1.46 4.27
CA GLN A 202 12.97 1.99 5.23
C GLN A 202 13.59 0.86 6.06
N CYS A 203 14.92 0.75 6.03
CA CYS A 203 15.65 -0.25 6.81
C CYS A 203 15.98 0.23 8.22
N ASN A 204 16.21 -0.72 9.13
CA ASN A 204 16.75 -0.44 10.46
C ASN A 204 18.16 0.18 10.35
N GLY A 205 18.59 0.88 11.39
CA GLY A 205 19.94 1.45 11.46
C GLY A 205 21.03 0.41 11.18
N GLY A 206 22.04 0.79 10.39
CA GLY A 206 23.10 -0.11 9.94
C GLY A 206 22.78 -0.92 8.67
N TYR A 207 21.60 -0.74 8.06
CA TYR A 207 21.24 -1.41 6.81
C TYR A 207 20.88 -0.40 5.71
N ASN A 208 21.26 -0.72 4.48
CA ASN A 208 20.91 0.02 3.26
C ASN A 208 19.78 -0.69 2.53
N LEU A 209 18.90 0.09 1.91
CA LEU A 209 17.88 -0.42 1.01
C LEU A 209 18.52 -0.73 -0.36
N ASP A 210 18.38 -1.96 -0.85
CA ASP A 210 18.78 -2.33 -2.20
C ASP A 210 17.70 -1.97 -3.25
N SER A 211 18.01 -2.14 -4.54
CA SER A 211 17.07 -1.86 -5.63
C SER A 211 15.84 -2.78 -5.67
N ASN A 212 15.90 -3.93 -4.98
CA ASN A 212 14.81 -4.90 -4.92
C ASN A 212 13.87 -4.67 -3.73
N GLY A 213 14.22 -3.76 -2.82
CA GLY A 213 13.46 -3.47 -1.60
C GLY A 213 13.87 -4.34 -0.40
N ASN A 214 15.09 -4.91 -0.40
CA ASN A 214 15.64 -5.63 0.74
C ASN A 214 16.62 -4.76 1.53
N CYS A 215 16.79 -5.10 2.82
CA CYS A 215 17.74 -4.44 3.69
C CYS A 215 19.05 -5.22 3.75
N VAL A 216 20.10 -4.67 3.16
CA VAL A 216 21.45 -5.25 3.14
C VAL A 216 22.36 -4.52 4.12
N SER A 217 23.24 -5.23 4.81
CA SER A 217 24.09 -4.62 5.84
C SER A 217 25.01 -3.54 5.27
N GLN A 218 25.04 -2.37 5.92
CA GLN A 218 26.05 -1.36 5.68
C GLN A 218 27.37 -1.85 6.28
N CYS A 219 28.33 -2.18 5.43
CA CYS A 219 29.67 -2.56 5.84
C CYS A 219 30.48 -1.33 6.28
N ASN A 220 30.34 -0.93 7.54
CA ASN A 220 31.09 0.20 8.10
C ASN A 220 32.43 -0.22 8.74
N ILE A 221 32.76 -1.51 8.74
CA ILE A 221 33.98 -2.05 9.35
C ILE A 221 35.18 -1.78 8.44
N PRO A 222 36.22 -1.06 8.91
CA PRO A 222 37.42 -0.80 8.11
C PRO A 222 38.06 -2.10 7.61
N ASN A 223 38.50 -2.09 6.35
CA ASN A 223 39.16 -3.23 5.69
C ASN A 223 38.32 -4.51 5.60
N CYS A 224 37.01 -4.42 5.84
CA CYS A 224 36.09 -5.52 5.58
C CYS A 224 35.70 -5.57 4.09
N GLN A 225 35.66 -6.77 3.53
CA GLN A 225 35.21 -7.05 2.17
C GLN A 225 33.74 -7.51 2.15
N GLN A 226 33.34 -8.35 3.10
CA GLN A 226 31.96 -8.81 3.27
C GLN A 226 31.59 -8.82 4.74
N CYS A 227 30.39 -8.34 5.06
CA CYS A 227 29.89 -8.33 6.43
C CYS A 227 28.84 -9.39 6.66
N GLN A 228 28.89 -9.97 7.86
CA GLN A 228 27.82 -10.83 8.37
C GLN A 228 26.66 -9.98 8.92
N SER A 229 26.99 -8.84 9.55
CA SER A 229 26.06 -7.84 10.07
C SER A 229 26.73 -6.46 10.00
N PRO A 230 26.02 -5.36 10.26
CA PRO A 230 26.59 -4.01 10.15
C PRO A 230 27.87 -3.81 10.99
N ASP A 231 27.95 -4.51 12.14
CA ASP A 231 29.04 -4.41 13.11
C ASP A 231 29.95 -5.65 13.15
N ARG A 232 29.75 -6.63 12.26
CA ARG A 232 30.58 -7.86 12.21
C ARG A 232 30.99 -8.25 10.79
N CYS A 233 32.30 -8.36 10.56
CA CYS A 233 32.86 -8.78 9.28
C CYS A 233 32.83 -10.30 9.14
N SER A 234 32.55 -10.81 7.94
CA SER A 234 32.70 -12.24 7.59
C SER A 234 33.95 -12.50 6.76
N GLN A 235 34.39 -11.53 5.96
CA GLN A 235 35.58 -11.64 5.13
C GLN A 235 36.34 -10.32 5.08
N CYS A 236 37.60 -10.34 5.51
CA CYS A 236 38.49 -9.19 5.43
C CYS A 236 39.14 -9.06 4.05
N ARG A 237 39.50 -7.83 3.67
CA ARG A 237 40.32 -7.57 2.48
C ARG A 237 41.70 -8.24 2.61
N SER A 238 42.35 -8.48 1.48
CA SER A 238 43.70 -9.06 1.44
C SER A 238 44.66 -8.30 2.36
N GLY A 239 45.44 -9.03 3.17
CA GLY A 239 46.37 -8.47 4.15
C GLY A 239 45.78 -8.20 5.53
N TYR A 240 44.51 -8.52 5.76
CA TYR A 240 43.84 -8.40 7.05
C TYR A 240 43.23 -9.74 7.48
N SER A 241 43.17 -9.98 8.78
CA SER A 241 42.60 -11.19 9.41
C SER A 241 41.45 -10.81 10.31
N LEU A 242 40.45 -11.68 10.38
CA LEU A 242 39.31 -11.52 11.26
C LEU A 242 39.71 -11.82 12.71
N ASP A 243 39.43 -10.89 13.63
CA ASP A 243 39.59 -11.13 15.07
C ASP A 243 38.36 -11.82 15.69
N ALA A 244 38.42 -12.13 16.99
CA ALA A 244 37.32 -12.78 17.71
C ALA A 244 36.04 -11.92 17.80
N ASN A 245 36.18 -10.60 17.68
CA ASN A 245 35.07 -9.63 17.72
C ASN A 245 34.48 -9.38 16.32
N GLY A 246 35.08 -9.94 15.27
CA GLY A 246 34.65 -9.75 13.88
C GLY A 246 35.18 -8.49 13.22
N ASN A 247 36.26 -7.89 13.72
CA ASN A 247 36.97 -6.79 13.07
C ASN A 247 38.11 -7.31 12.20
N CYS A 248 38.49 -6.51 11.20
CA CYS A 248 39.62 -6.80 10.34
C CYS A 248 40.90 -6.13 10.86
N VAL A 249 41.75 -6.92 11.50
CA VAL A 249 43.04 -6.49 12.02
C VAL A 249 44.16 -6.80 11.04
N VAL A 250 45.26 -6.04 11.10
CA VAL A 250 46.38 -6.20 10.17
C VAL A 250 47.01 -7.59 10.31
N GLN A 251 47.25 -8.28 9.19
CA GLN A 251 48.05 -9.50 9.22
C GLN A 251 49.53 -9.15 9.32
N CYS A 252 50.22 -9.79 10.26
CA CYS A 252 51.64 -9.61 10.49
C CYS A 252 52.38 -10.93 10.32
N ASN A 253 52.52 -11.39 9.07
CA ASN A 253 53.25 -12.61 8.74
C ASN A 253 54.73 -12.31 8.44
N VAL A 254 55.36 -11.45 9.25
CA VAL A 254 56.77 -11.09 9.11
C VAL A 254 57.55 -11.78 10.23
N ALA A 255 58.54 -12.59 9.86
CA ALA A 255 59.36 -13.30 10.84
C ALA A 255 60.02 -12.31 11.81
N ASN A 256 60.01 -12.66 13.10
CA ASN A 256 60.60 -11.86 14.18
C ASN A 256 60.02 -10.43 14.33
N CYS A 257 58.85 -10.18 13.76
CA CYS A 257 58.14 -8.92 13.94
C CYS A 257 57.18 -9.01 15.13
N PHE A 258 57.23 -7.99 16.00
CA PHE A 258 56.31 -7.81 17.12
C PHE A 258 55.02 -7.10 16.68
N LEU A 259 55.13 -6.08 15.83
CA LEU A 259 54.00 -5.26 15.38
C LEU A 259 54.19 -4.81 13.93
N CYS A 260 53.14 -4.93 13.11
CA CYS A 260 53.10 -4.40 11.75
C CYS A 260 52.26 -3.11 11.66
N ASN A 261 52.66 -2.14 10.82
CA ASN A 261 51.89 -0.91 10.59
C ASN A 261 50.83 -1.06 9.46
N THR A 262 51.15 -1.88 8.48
CA THR A 262 50.37 -2.20 7.28
C THR A 262 50.60 -3.68 6.98
N PRO A 263 49.75 -4.32 6.15
CA PRO A 263 49.85 -5.75 5.92
C PRO A 263 51.27 -6.20 5.54
N ASN A 264 51.86 -7.07 6.35
CA ASN A 264 53.21 -7.63 6.18
C ASN A 264 54.37 -6.61 6.13
N VAL A 265 54.22 -5.43 6.74
CA VAL A 265 55.29 -4.43 6.90
C VAL A 265 55.59 -4.25 8.38
N CYS A 266 56.78 -4.66 8.81
CA CYS A 266 57.13 -4.60 10.22
C CYS A 266 57.40 -3.17 10.70
N ALA A 267 56.83 -2.80 11.85
CA ALA A 267 57.07 -1.54 12.52
C ALA A 267 57.95 -1.72 13.78
N VAL A 268 57.76 -2.82 14.51
CA VAL A 268 58.51 -3.13 15.73
C VAL A 268 58.98 -4.57 15.68
N CYS A 269 60.26 -4.80 15.89
CA CYS A 269 60.84 -6.13 15.94
C CYS A 269 60.78 -6.73 17.35
N ASN A 270 60.74 -8.06 17.43
CA ASN A 270 60.92 -8.79 18.68
C ASN A 270 62.31 -8.52 19.28
N THR A 271 62.43 -8.68 20.59
CA THR A 271 63.71 -8.53 21.31
C THR A 271 64.81 -9.36 20.65
N GLY A 272 65.96 -8.73 20.37
CA GLY A 272 67.10 -9.37 19.70
C GLY A 272 67.17 -9.18 18.17
N PHE A 273 66.23 -8.43 17.59
CA PHE A 273 66.19 -8.12 16.15
C PHE A 273 66.11 -6.60 15.90
N THR A 274 66.63 -6.15 14.76
CA THR A 274 66.58 -4.76 14.30
C THR A 274 65.79 -4.62 13.00
N LEU A 275 65.00 -3.56 12.90
CA LEU A 275 64.20 -3.27 11.71
C LEU A 275 65.11 -2.88 10.54
N ASN A 276 65.03 -3.65 9.45
CA ASN A 276 65.64 -3.33 8.19
C ASN A 276 64.67 -2.52 7.33
N ILE A 277 64.94 -1.22 7.21
CA ILE A 277 64.08 -0.26 6.51
C ILE A 277 64.04 -0.45 4.98
N GLN A 278 64.94 -1.26 4.39
CA GLN A 278 64.96 -1.49 2.94
C GLN A 278 63.98 -2.57 2.51
N ASN A 279 63.70 -3.55 3.38
CA ASN A 279 62.82 -4.67 3.09
C ASN A 279 61.66 -4.81 4.10
N ASN A 280 61.59 -3.92 5.09
CA ASN A 280 60.59 -3.88 6.16
C ASN A 280 60.52 -5.19 6.99
N ARG A 281 61.66 -5.85 7.20
CA ARG A 281 61.79 -7.10 7.98
C ARG A 281 62.69 -6.92 9.20
N CYS A 282 62.66 -7.91 10.09
CA CYS A 282 63.44 -7.94 11.31
C CYS A 282 64.63 -8.88 11.15
N ASP A 283 65.82 -8.31 11.05
CA ASP A 283 67.06 -9.04 10.90
C ASP A 283 67.73 -9.20 12.27
N VAL A 284 68.46 -10.29 12.47
CA VAL A 284 69.27 -10.48 13.69
C VAL A 284 70.25 -9.32 13.84
N VAL A 285 70.45 -8.89 15.08
CA VAL A 285 71.50 -7.91 15.41
C VAL A 285 72.84 -8.58 15.10
N ASN A 286 73.34 -8.35 13.89
CA ASN A 286 74.66 -8.81 13.53
C ASN A 286 75.64 -7.84 14.20
N SER A 287 76.37 -8.31 15.21
CA SER A 287 77.43 -7.57 15.92
C SER A 287 78.63 -7.21 15.04
N TYR A 288 78.49 -7.33 13.71
CA TYR A 288 79.47 -7.04 12.68
C TYR A 288 78.97 -5.94 11.73
N PHE A 289 78.51 -4.80 12.26
CA PHE A 289 78.54 -3.58 11.46
C PHE A 289 79.99 -3.10 11.42
N GLN A 290 80.71 -3.53 10.37
CA GLN A 290 81.87 -2.82 9.87
C GLN A 290 81.52 -1.34 9.80
N CYS A 291 82.26 -0.49 10.52
CA CYS A 291 82.23 0.95 10.30
C CYS A 291 82.48 1.20 8.81
N LYS A 292 81.42 1.45 8.03
CA LYS A 292 81.61 2.23 6.80
C LYS A 292 82.05 3.60 7.29
N GLN A 293 83.29 3.95 6.98
CA GLN A 293 83.82 5.30 7.10
C GLN A 293 82.82 6.27 6.47
N HIS A 294 82.00 6.90 7.30
CA HIS A 294 81.49 8.22 6.98
C HIS A 294 82.48 9.18 7.62
N SER A 295 83.33 9.80 6.79
CA SER A 295 84.15 10.93 7.20
C SER A 295 83.22 12.05 7.68
N ALA A 296 82.98 12.11 9.00
CA ALA A 296 82.33 13.24 9.64
C ALA A 296 83.44 14.17 10.15
N THR A 297 83.63 15.29 9.46
CA THR A 297 84.54 16.34 9.92
C THR A 297 83.89 17.05 11.10
N PHE A 298 84.34 16.79 12.32
CA PHE A 298 83.96 17.58 13.49
C PHE A 298 84.94 18.75 13.65
N GLN A 299 84.45 19.98 13.53
CA GLN A 299 85.21 21.17 13.93
C GLN A 299 85.09 21.35 15.44
N ILE A 300 86.16 21.08 16.17
CA ILE A 300 86.31 21.56 17.54
C ILE A 300 86.97 22.93 17.45
N VAL A 301 86.18 23.99 17.57
CA VAL A 301 86.70 25.35 17.72
C VAL A 301 87.07 25.55 19.19
N LYS A 302 88.35 25.47 19.51
CA LYS A 302 88.91 26.08 20.74
C LYS A 302 89.59 27.40 20.37
N PRO A 303 89.44 28.46 21.18
CA PRO A 303 90.09 29.73 20.91
C PRO A 303 91.59 29.59 21.18
N VAL A 304 92.41 29.55 20.12
CA VAL A 304 93.87 29.60 20.23
C VAL A 304 94.31 31.07 20.14
N ARG A 305 95.07 31.52 21.13
CA ARG A 305 95.59 32.90 21.24
C ARG A 305 97.04 33.04 20.75
N HIS A 306 97.60 32.07 20.00
CA HIS A 306 98.87 32.22 19.28
C HIS A 306 98.98 31.33 18.03
N PRO A 307 99.54 31.83 16.91
CA PRO A 307 99.56 31.12 15.62
C PRO A 307 100.92 30.47 15.36
N THR A 308 101.03 29.13 15.36
CA THR A 308 101.96 28.38 14.47
C THR A 308 101.87 26.84 14.49
N ASP A 309 101.15 26.17 15.39
CA ASP A 309 101.19 24.70 15.42
C ASP A 309 99.95 24.04 14.80
N VAL A 310 100.09 23.60 13.54
CA VAL A 310 99.15 22.67 12.89
C VAL A 310 99.63 21.25 13.18
N LEU A 311 99.01 20.56 14.14
CA LEU A 311 99.23 19.12 14.34
C LEU A 311 98.20 18.35 13.51
N ASN A 312 98.60 17.85 12.35
CA ASN A 312 97.80 16.87 11.60
C ASN A 312 97.94 15.52 12.30
N VAL A 313 96.94 15.12 13.07
CA VAL A 313 96.81 13.74 13.55
C VAL A 313 95.81 13.03 12.66
N THR A 314 96.33 12.09 11.85
CA THR A 314 95.53 11.12 11.11
C THR A 314 95.31 9.92 12.02
N VAL A 315 94.05 9.58 12.32
CA VAL A 315 93.65 8.24 12.79
C VAL A 315 92.58 7.72 11.86
#